data_AF-A0A7K2PCZ6-F1
#
_entry.id   AF-A0A7K2PCZ6-F1
#
_cell.length_a   1.000
_cell.length_b   1.000
_cell.length_c   1.000
_cell.angle_alpha   90.00
_cell.angle_beta   90.00
_cell.angle_gamma   90.00
#
_symmetry.space_group_name_H-M   'P 1'
#
loop_
_entity.id
_entity.type
_entity.pdbx_description
1 polymer ?
#
loop_
_entity_poly.entity_id
_entity_poly.type
_entity_poly.pdbx_seq_one_letter_code
_entity_poly.pdbx_strand_id
1 'polypeptide(L)'
;LDLARIHRRSGDAEAAYGNVQSAATAWRAVRDPARGLELGNDLVGLWSELAAEDGPAAEDAEELESARTRMGRLTERARAQAG
;
A
#
# COMPACT_ATOMS: atom_id res chain seq x y z
N LEU A 1 7.77 -2.79 -4.87
CA LEU A 1 7.77 -1.37 -4.42
C LEU A 1 8.96 -0.59 -4.97
N ASP A 2 10.13 -1.20 -5.19
CA ASP A 2 11.30 -0.46 -5.71
C ASP A 2 11.11 0.12 -7.11
N LEU A 3 10.44 -0.62 -8.00
CA LEU A 3 10.07 -0.08 -9.32
C LEU A 3 9.16 1.14 -9.20
N ALA A 4 8.16 1.11 -8.31
CA ALA A 4 7.31 2.28 -8.07
C ALA A 4 8.12 3.51 -7.61
N ARG A 5 9.11 3.30 -6.72
CA ARG A 5 10.03 4.37 -6.27
C ARG A 5 10.93 4.88 -7.40
N ILE A 6 11.35 4.00 -8.33
CA ILE A 6 12.12 4.41 -9.52
C ILE A 6 11.26 5.29 -10.42
N HIS A 7 10.05 4.84 -10.78
CA HIS A 7 9.14 5.60 -11.65
C HIS A 7 8.73 6.94 -11.05
N ARG A 8 8.44 7.01 -9.74
CA ARG A 8 8.16 8.28 -9.04
C ARG A 8 9.32 9.26 -9.18
N ARG A 9 10.56 8.81 -8.97
CA ARG A 9 11.75 9.67 -9.10
C ARG A 9 11.99 10.14 -10.54
N SER A 10 11.51 9.39 -11.54
CA SER A 10 11.55 9.82 -12.95
C SER A 10 10.34 10.67 -13.37
N GLY A 11 9.40 10.95 -12.47
CA GLY A 11 8.18 11.71 -12.76
C GLY A 11 7.08 10.92 -13.49
N ASP A 12 7.20 9.59 -13.52
CA ASP A 12 6.23 8.70 -14.17
C ASP A 12 5.20 8.21 -13.13
N ALA A 13 4.22 9.08 -12.85
CA ALA A 13 3.20 8.84 -11.82
C ALA A 13 2.31 7.63 -12.17
N GLU A 14 1.99 7.43 -13.45
CA GLU A 14 1.17 6.33 -13.94
C GLU A 14 1.85 4.98 -13.68
N ALA A 15 3.11 4.83 -14.11
CA ALA A 15 3.84 3.59 -13.89
C ALA A 15 4.18 3.38 -12.40
N ALA A 16 4.41 4.46 -11.65
CA ALA A 16 4.61 4.37 -10.21
C ALA A 16 3.36 3.80 -9.52
N TYR A 17 2.19 4.33 -9.86
CA TYR A 17 0.93 3.93 -9.25
C TYR A 17 0.48 2.53 -9.69
N GLY A 18 0.63 2.17 -10.97
CA GLY A 18 0.35 0.81 -11.44
C GLY A 18 1.19 -0.26 -10.73
N ASN A 19 2.44 0.06 -10.38
CA ASN A 19 3.29 -0.81 -9.55
C ASN A 19 2.80 -0.92 -8.10
N VAL A 20 2.25 0.17 -7.53
CA VAL A 20 1.61 0.17 -6.20
C VAL A 20 0.34 -0.68 -6.21
N GLN A 21 -0.52 -0.55 -7.21
CA GLN A 21 -1.74 -1.37 -7.35
C GLN A 21 -1.42 -2.87 -7.48
N SER A 22 -0.40 -3.20 -8.28
CA SER A 22 0.09 -4.58 -8.40
C SER A 22 0.62 -5.12 -7.06
N ALA A 23 1.40 -4.31 -6.34
CA ALA A 23 1.87 -4.68 -5.01
C ALA A 23 0.73 -4.82 -3.99
N ALA A 24 -0.29 -3.96 -4.04
CA ALA A 24 -1.47 -4.04 -3.19
C ALA A 24 -2.26 -5.33 -3.44
N THR A 25 -2.38 -5.76 -4.69
CA THR A 25 -3.00 -7.04 -5.06
C THR A 25 -2.24 -8.22 -4.44
N ALA A 26 -0.91 -8.25 -4.59
CA ALA A 26 -0.07 -9.28 -3.98
C ALA A 26 -0.16 -9.26 -2.44
N TRP A 27 -0.14 -8.07 -1.83
CA TRP A 27 -0.26 -7.89 -0.39
C TRP A 27 -1.60 -8.38 0.17
N ARG A 28 -2.71 -8.16 -0.54
CA ARG A 28 -4.04 -8.64 -0.14
C ARG A 28 -4.11 -10.17 -0.04
N ALA A 29 -3.27 -10.89 -0.79
CA ALA A 29 -3.15 -12.35 -0.73
C ALA A 29 -2.34 -12.87 0.48
N VAL A 30 -1.61 -12.00 1.19
CA VAL A 30 -0.86 -12.38 2.40
C VAL A 30 -1.84 -12.70 3.53
N ARG A 31 -1.74 -13.92 4.08
CA ARG A 31 -2.63 -14.45 5.12
C ARG A 31 -2.12 -14.24 6.53
N ASP A 32 -0.80 -14.32 6.71
CA ASP A 32 -0.18 -14.07 8.01
C ASP A 32 -0.35 -12.59 8.41
N PRO A 33 -1.01 -12.29 9.55
CA PRO A 33 -1.30 -10.90 9.87
C PRO A 33 -0.07 -10.06 10.24
N ALA A 34 0.96 -10.64 10.85
CA ALA A 34 2.18 -9.90 11.21
C ALA A 34 2.98 -9.53 9.96
N ARG A 35 3.18 -10.49 9.05
CA ARG A 35 3.81 -10.27 7.74
C ARG A 35 2.98 -9.33 6.88
N GLY A 36 1.65 -9.45 6.95
CA GLY A 36 0.72 -8.52 6.31
C GLY A 36 0.93 -7.09 6.80
N LEU A 37 1.06 -6.85 8.10
CA LEU A 37 1.33 -5.51 8.64
C LEU A 37 2.68 -4.96 8.20
N GLU A 38 3.74 -5.76 8.30
CA GLU A 38 5.08 -5.36 7.90
C GLU A 38 5.11 -4.87 6.44
N LEU A 39 4.62 -5.70 5.51
CA LEU A 39 4.55 -5.35 4.09
C LEU A 39 3.58 -4.20 3.80
N GLY A 40 2.49 -4.12 4.57
CA GLY A 40 1.45 -3.13 4.39
C GLY A 40 1.90 -1.73 4.80
N ASN A 41 2.78 -1.58 5.81
CA ASN A 41 3.33 -0.28 6.20
C ASN A 41 4.10 0.38 5.06
N ASP A 42 5.01 -0.36 4.41
CA ASP A 42 5.79 0.15 3.28
C ASP A 42 4.91 0.51 2.08
N LEU A 43 3.91 -0.34 1.80
CA LEU A 43 2.97 -0.13 0.71
C LEU A 43 2.10 1.11 0.93
N VAL A 44 1.45 1.21 2.09
CA VAL A 44 0.53 2.32 2.42
C VAL A 44 1.31 3.63 2.58
N GLY A 45 2.55 3.57 3.07
CA GLY A 45 3.45 4.72 3.11
C GLY A 45 3.72 5.28 1.71
N LEU A 46 4.20 4.44 0.79
CA LEU A 46 4.48 4.87 -0.58
C LEU A 46 3.23 5.35 -1.31
N TRP A 47 2.10 4.66 -1.14
CA TRP A 47 0.84 5.09 -1.75
C TRP A 47 0.39 6.44 -1.19
N SER A 48 0.52 6.68 0.12
CA SER A 48 0.18 7.98 0.72
C SER A 48 1.04 9.12 0.17
N GLU A 49 2.33 8.87 -0.11
CA GLU A 49 3.19 9.85 -0.78
C GLU A 49 2.71 10.17 -2.20
N LEU A 50 2.36 9.15 -2.99
CA LEU A 50 1.85 9.34 -4.35
C LEU A 50 0.49 10.04 -4.38
N ALA A 51 -0.40 9.71 -3.45
CA ALA A 51 -1.73 10.33 -3.36
C ALA A 51 -1.69 11.79 -2.86
N ALA A 52 -0.57 12.24 -2.28
CA ALA A 52 -0.36 13.63 -1.91
C ALA A 52 0.13 14.51 -3.08
N GLU A 53 0.51 13.89 -4.20
CA GLU A 53 0.89 14.55 -5.44
C GLU A 53 -0.29 14.47 -6.43
N ASP A 54 -0.43 15.44 -7.35
CA ASP A 54 -1.42 15.35 -8.43
C ASP A 54 -1.15 14.10 -9.29
N GLY A 55 -2.21 13.39 -9.70
CA GLY A 55 -2.10 12.22 -10.58
C GLY A 55 -3.01 11.06 -10.18
N PRO A 56 -2.82 9.88 -10.80
CA PRO A 56 -3.78 8.78 -10.72
C PRO A 56 -3.94 8.21 -9.30
N ALA A 57 -2.89 8.29 -8.47
CA ALA A 57 -2.96 7.86 -7.08
C ALA A 57 -3.84 8.77 -6.20
N ALA A 58 -3.92 10.07 -6.53
CA ALA A 58 -4.79 11.02 -5.84
C ALA A 58 -6.26 10.86 -6.26
N GLU A 59 -6.50 10.51 -7.52
CA GLU A 59 -7.85 10.20 -8.04
C GLU A 59 -8.44 8.94 -7.38
N ASP A 60 -7.59 7.99 -6.97
CA ASP A 60 -7.97 6.73 -6.30
C ASP A 60 -7.83 6.77 -4.76
N ALA A 61 -8.09 7.91 -4.12
CA ALA A 61 -7.95 8.05 -2.67
C ALA A 61 -8.78 7.03 -1.86
N GLU A 62 -9.93 6.57 -2.38
CA GLU A 62 -10.77 5.56 -1.73
C GLU A 62 -10.06 4.20 -1.58
N GLU A 63 -9.23 3.81 -2.55
CA GLU A 63 -8.47 2.56 -2.48
C GLU A 63 -7.35 2.61 -1.43
N LEU A 64 -6.74 3.79 -1.23
CA LEU A 64 -5.80 4.02 -0.14
C LEU A 64 -6.50 3.88 1.23
N GLU A 65 -7.71 4.41 1.38
CA GLU A 65 -8.48 4.25 2.62
C GLU A 65 -8.94 2.80 2.85
N SER A 66 -9.25 2.05 1.78
CA SER A 66 -9.48 0.60 1.85
C SER A 66 -8.24 -0.15 2.36
N ALA A 67 -7.04 0.24 1.89
CA ALA A 67 -5.78 -0.32 2.37
C ALA A 67 -5.52 0.01 3.84
N ARG A 68 -5.77 1.26 4.28
CA ARG A 68 -5.66 1.68 5.69
C ARG A 68 -6.64 0.93 6.60
N THR A 69 -7.88 0.73 6.15
CA THR A 69 -8.87 -0.07 6.87
C THR A 69 -8.40 -1.52 7.03
N ARG A 70 -7.80 -2.10 5.98
CA ARG A 70 -7.18 -3.43 6.07
C ARG A 70 -6.03 -3.46 7.08
N MET A 71 -5.17 -2.45 7.11
CA MET A 71 -4.10 -2.35 8.13
C MET A 71 -4.66 -2.41 9.55
N GLY A 72 -5.75 -1.67 9.83
CA GLY A 72 -6.44 -1.75 11.11
C GLY A 72 -6.86 -3.18 11.46
N ARG A 73 -7.50 -3.89 10.53
CA ARG A 73 -7.90 -5.30 10.74
C ARG A 73 -6.72 -6.24 10.96
N LEU A 74 -5.61 -6.02 10.25
CA LEU A 74 -4.41 -6.84 10.44
C LEU A 74 -3.78 -6.60 11.82
N THR A 75 -3.77 -5.35 12.30
CA THR A 75 -3.28 -4.98 13.64
C THR A 75 -4.04 -5.73 14.73
N GLU A 76 -5.36 -5.72 14.65
CA GLU A 76 -6.21 -6.43 15.61
C GLU A 76 -5.96 -7.95 15.58
N ARG A 77 -5.81 -8.54 14.39
CA ARG A 77 -5.52 -9.98 14.25
C ARG A 77 -4.12 -10.36 14.72
N ALA A 78 -3.11 -9.52 14.49
CA ALA A 78 -1.75 -9.77 14.95
C ALA A 78 -1.70 -9.75 16.49
N ARG A 79 -2.37 -8.78 17.13
CA ARG A 79 -2.52 -8.72 18.58
C ARG A 79 -3.21 -9.96 19.14
N ALA A 80 -4.30 -10.40 18.52
CA ALA A 80 -5.04 -11.59 18.95
C ALA A 80 -4.27 -12.92 18.83
N GLN A 81 -3.22 -12.99 18.01
CA GLN A 81 -2.36 -14.18 17.88
C GLN A 81 -1.15 -14.17 18.82
N ALA A 82 -0.84 -13.01 19.43
CA ALA A 82 0.30 -12.84 20.31
C ALA A 82 -0.05 -12.99 21.81
N GLY A 83 -1.34 -12.96 22.14
CA GLY A 83 -1.87 -13.20 23.49
C GLY A 83 -2.45 -14.60 23.63
#